data_AF-A0A227J499-F1
#
_entry.id   AF-A0A227J499-F1
#
_cell.length_a   1.000
_cell.length_b   1.000
_cell.length_c   1.000
_cell.angle_alpha   90.00
_cell.angle_beta   90.00
_cell.angle_gamma   90.00
#
_symmetry.space_group_name_H-M   'P 1'
#
loop_
_entity.id
_entity.type
_entity.pdbx_description
1 polymer ?
#
loop_
_entity_poly.entity_id
_entity_poly.type
_entity_poly.pdbx_seq_one_letter_code
_entity_poly.pdbx_strand_id
1 'polypeptide(L)' 'GYKVNGAFDEERYPLEVEYAIVDTCINSSKNMVSISRYANKRETCLCALAQTEKSVPYSDYKSDQQMFLSQFKLNANGCS' A
#
# COMPACT_ATOMS: atom_id res chain seq x y z
N GLY A 1 -19.52 -15.00 -28.52
CA GLY A 1 -18.45 -15.00 -27.51
C GLY A 1 -18.18 -13.57 -27.11
N TYR A 2 -18.29 -13.24 -25.83
CA TYR A 2 -18.01 -11.91 -25.33
C TYR A 2 -16.49 -11.68 -25.29
N LYS A 3 -16.02 -10.63 -25.98
CA LYS A 3 -14.64 -10.17 -25.91
C LYS A 3 -14.45 -9.47 -24.57
N VAL A 4 -13.75 -10.13 -23.64
CA VAL A 4 -13.21 -9.48 -22.45
C VAL A 4 -12.00 -8.65 -22.91
N ASN A 5 -12.24 -7.37 -23.17
CA ASN A 5 -11.19 -6.40 -23.48
C ASN A 5 -10.31 -6.23 -22.23
N GLY A 6 -9.06 -6.70 -22.30
CA GLY A 6 -7.83 -6.11 -21.70
C GLY A 6 -7.82 -5.48 -20.29
N ALA A 7 -8.83 -5.69 -19.45
CA ALA A 7 -8.97 -5.00 -18.16
C ALA A 7 -8.16 -5.65 -17.00
N PHE A 8 -7.23 -6.55 -17.31
CA PHE A 8 -6.48 -7.32 -16.31
C PHE A 8 -4.98 -6.98 -16.24
N ASP A 9 -4.49 -6.01 -17.02
CA ASP A 9 -3.08 -5.61 -17.02
C ASP A 9 -2.81 -4.35 -16.16
N GLU A 10 -3.66 -4.05 -15.18
CA GLU A 10 -3.15 -3.31 -14.02
C GLU A 10 -2.25 -4.29 -13.26
N GLU A 11 -0.94 -4.20 -13.53
CA GLU A 11 0.10 -5.01 -12.90
C GLU A 11 0.04 -4.79 -11.38
N ARG A 12 -0.80 -5.60 -10.72
CA ARG A 12 -0.95 -5.59 -9.27
C ARG A 12 0.39 -5.86 -8.64
N TYR A 13 0.62 -5.25 -7.49
CA TYR A 13 1.83 -5.49 -6.73
C TYR A 13 1.81 -6.98 -6.35
N PRO A 14 2.95 -7.69 -6.46
CA PRO A 14 3.02 -9.07 -5.97
C PRO A 14 2.60 -9.12 -4.51
N LEU A 15 1.89 -10.17 -4.11
CA LEU A 15 1.34 -10.30 -2.76
C LEU A 15 2.43 -10.19 -1.69
N GLU A 16 3.62 -10.69 -1.98
CA GLU A 16 4.80 -10.60 -1.11
C GLU A 16 5.24 -9.15 -0.89
N VAL A 17 5.10 -8.30 -1.91
CA VAL A 17 5.41 -6.87 -1.86
C VAL A 17 4.33 -6.12 -1.10
N GLU A 18 3.05 -6.36 -1.42
CA GLU A 18 1.91 -5.79 -0.68
C GLU A 18 2.04 -6.09 0.82
N TYR A 19 2.32 -7.35 1.17
CA TYR A 19 2.53 -7.78 2.55
C TYR A 19 3.72 -7.08 3.20
N ALA A 20 4.88 -7.04 2.54
CA ALA A 20 6.08 -6.40 3.08
C ALA A 20 5.87 -4.90 3.35
N ILE A 21 5.16 -4.20 2.47
CA ILE A 21 4.83 -2.77 2.64
C ILE A 21 3.93 -2.60 3.87
N VAL A 22 2.85 -3.38 3.97
CA VAL A 22 1.89 -3.28 5.07
C VAL A 22 2.56 -3.63 6.40
N ASP A 23 3.34 -4.71 6.45
CA ASP A 23 4.07 -5.13 7.66
C ASP A 23 5.06 -4.04 8.11
N THR A 24 5.84 -3.49 7.18
CA THR A 24 6.77 -2.39 7.47
C THR A 24 6.04 -1.15 7.97
N CYS A 25 4.88 -0.82 7.39
CA CYS A 25 4.06 0.30 7.82
C CYS A 25 3.56 0.12 9.26
N ILE A 26 3.02 -1.05 9.60
CA ILE A 26 2.50 -1.37 10.93
C ILE A 26 3.64 -1.42 11.97
N ASN A 27 4.77 -2.01 11.60
CA ASN A 27 5.93 -2.20 12.49
C ASN A 27 6.97 -1.07 12.42
N SER A 28 6.63 0.06 11.78
CA SER A 28 7.51 1.23 11.65
C SER A 28 7.95 1.86 12.98
N SER A 29 7.24 1.58 14.08
CA SER A 29 7.60 2.01 15.43
C SER A 29 7.99 0.80 16.28
N LYS A 30 9.09 0.92 17.03
CA LYS A 30 9.58 -0.15 17.92
C LYS A 30 8.85 -0.21 19.28
N ASN A 31 7.84 0.64 19.48
CA ASN A 31 7.12 0.73 20.74
C ASN A 31 6.02 -0.34 20.82
N MET A 32 5.80 -0.90 22.01
CA MET A 32 4.60 -1.68 22.27
C MET A 32 3.36 -0.78 22.15
N VAL A 33 2.33 -1.33 21.51
CA VAL A 33 1.04 -0.67 21.32
C VAL A 33 -0.09 -1.59 21.78
N SER A 34 -1.24 -1.03 22.13
CA SER A 34 -2.45 -1.82 22.40
C SER A 34 -2.90 -2.56 21.14
N ILE A 35 -3.63 -3.65 21.32
CA ILE A 35 -4.25 -4.41 20.21
C ILE A 35 -5.15 -3.51 19.36
N SER A 36 -5.93 -2.64 20.00
CA SER A 36 -6.78 -1.67 19.29
C SER A 36 -5.98 -0.70 18.43
N ARG A 37 -4.85 -0.19 18.93
CA ARG A 37 -3.97 0.71 18.19
C ARG A 37 -3.26 -0.01 17.04
N TYR A 38 -2.88 -1.27 17.25
CA TYR A 38 -2.33 -2.12 16.20
C TYR A 38 -3.35 -2.36 15.08
N ALA A 39 -4.59 -2.71 15.43
CA ALA A 39 -5.67 -2.91 14.48
C ALA A 39 -5.98 -1.64 13.66
N ASN A 40 -6.08 -0.49 14.33
CA ASN A 40 -6.29 0.79 13.65
C ASN A 40 -5.12 1.12 12.70
N LYS A 41 -3.88 0.93 13.16
CA LYS A 41 -2.70 1.17 12.31
C LYS A 41 -2.68 0.26 11.09
N ARG A 42 -3.09 -1.01 11.23
CA ARG A 42 -3.25 -1.94 10.10
C ARG A 42 -4.27 -1.42 9.10
N GLU A 43 -5.42 -0.94 9.55
CA GLU A 43 -6.45 -0.35 8.67
C GLU A 43 -5.92 0.89 7.93
N THR A 44 -5.22 1.79 8.62
CA THR A 44 -4.56 2.94 8.00
C THR A 44 -3.55 2.51 6.93
N CYS A 45 -2.69 1.52 7.22
CA CYS A 45 -1.68 1.04 6.28
C CYS A 45 -2.30 0.38 5.04
N LEU A 46 -3.36 -0.43 5.22
CA LEU A 46 -4.09 -1.04 4.11
C LEU A 46 -4.78 0.01 3.24
N CYS A 47 -5.42 1.00 3.86
CA CYS A 47 -6.03 2.12 3.16
C CYS A 47 -5.00 2.93 2.37
N ALA A 48 -3.84 3.24 2.98
CA ALA A 48 -2.75 3.96 2.33
C ALA A 48 -2.22 3.19 1.12
N LEU A 49 -2.00 1.88 1.24
CA LEU A 49 -1.55 1.04 0.13
C LEU A 49 -2.55 1.06 -1.02
N ALA A 50 -3.82 0.77 -0.73
CA ALA A 50 -4.88 0.72 -1.74
C ALA A 50 -5.10 2.06 -2.46
N GLN A 51 -4.83 3.20 -1.81
CA GLN A 51 -4.85 4.51 -2.47
C GLN A 51 -3.59 4.76 -3.30
N THR A 52 -2.43 4.29 -2.83
CA THR A 52 -1.14 4.46 -3.52
C THR A 52 -1.07 3.63 -4.78
N GLU A 53 -1.57 2.39 -4.77
CA GLU A 53 -1.61 1.51 -5.94
C GLU A 53 -2.45 2.08 -7.09
N LYS A 54 -3.45 2.93 -6.79
CA LYS A 54 -4.26 3.61 -7.81
C LYS A 54 -3.50 4.70 -8.57
N SER A 55 -2.45 5.27 -7.97
CA SER A 55 -1.68 6.38 -8.54
C SER A 55 -0.24 6.03 -8.87
N VAL A 56 0.29 4.95 -8.29
CA VAL A 56 1.67 4.50 -8.47
C VAL A 56 1.64 3.04 -8.98
N PRO A 57 1.84 2.81 -10.28
CA PRO A 57 1.93 1.45 -10.82
C PRO A 57 3.19 0.73 -10.30
N TYR A 58 3.20 -0.60 -10.36
CA TYR A 58 4.30 -1.39 -9.81
C TYR A 58 5.65 -1.12 -10.51
N SER A 59 5.63 -0.74 -11.79
CA SER A 59 6.82 -0.27 -12.53
C SER A 59 7.46 0.96 -11.87
N ASP A 60 6.64 1.87 -11.38
CA ASP A 60 7.07 3.15 -10.81
C ASP A 60 7.52 2.95 -9.37
N TYR A 61 6.86 2.05 -8.62
CA TYR A 61 7.39 1.57 -7.34
C TYR A 61 8.80 0.99 -7.46
N LYS A 62 9.06 0.20 -8.52
CA LYS A 62 10.37 -0.41 -8.77
C LYS A 62 11.43 0.61 -9.18
N SER A 63 11.06 1.66 -9.93
CA SER A 63 12.00 2.65 -10.46
C SER A 63 12.21 3.87 -9.56
N ASP A 64 11.19 4.30 -8.83
CA ASP A 64 11.20 5.46 -7.94
C ASP A 64 10.50 5.18 -6.60
N GLN A 65 11.26 4.56 -5.70
CA GLN A 65 10.79 4.29 -4.33
C GLN A 65 10.53 5.56 -3.52
N GLN A 66 11.18 6.69 -3.84
CA GLN A 66 10.96 7.94 -3.08
C GLN A 66 9.61 8.56 -3.42
N MET A 67 9.22 8.54 -4.70
CA MET A 67 7.88 8.93 -5.12
C MET A 67 6.82 8.07 -4.45
N PHE A 68 6.99 6.73 -4.45
CA PHE A 68 6.10 5.83 -3.74
C PHE A 68 5.99 6.18 -2.25
N LEU A 69 7.13 6.33 -1.55
CA LEU A 69 7.13 6.65 -0.11
C LEU A 69 6.46 7.99 0.20
N SER A 70 6.64 8.98 -0.66
CA SER A 70 5.98 10.28 -0.54
C SER A 70 4.46 10.15 -0.66
N GLN A 71 3.99 9.50 -1.73
CA GLN A 71 2.56 9.25 -1.97
C GLN A 71 1.94 8.40 -0.87
N PHE A 72 2.62 7.34 -0.45
CA PHE A 72 2.16 6.45 0.61
C PHE A 72 1.96 7.20 1.94
N LYS A 73 2.90 8.07 2.32
CA LYS A 73 2.78 8.89 3.53
C LYS A 73 1.63 9.89 3.44
N LEU A 74 1.44 10.52 2.28
CA LEU A 74 0.33 11.44 2.04
C LEU A 74 -1.01 10.70 2.17
N ASN A 75 -1.14 9.53 1.54
CA ASN A 75 -2.34 8.71 1.61
C ASN A 75 -2.60 8.18 3.03
N ALA A 76 -1.55 7.79 3.77
CA ALA A 76 -1.68 7.36 5.16
C ALA A 76 -2.25 8.45 6.08
N ASN A 77 -1.86 9.72 5.88
CA ASN A 77 -2.42 10.84 6.63
C ASN A 77 -3.92 11.06 6.32
N GLY A 78 -4.37 10.73 5.10
CA GLY A 78 -5.79 10.78 4.73
C GLY A 78 -6.62 9.60 5.22
N CYS A 79 -5.97 8.54 5.73
CA CYS A 79 -6.58 7.30 6.22
C CYS A 79 -6.56 7.18 7.75
N SER A 80 -6.12 8.22 8.48
CA SER A 80 -5.97 8.23 9.94
C SER A 80 -7.02 9.07 10.66
#